data_AF-A0A949B4M9-F1
#
_entry.id   AF-A0A949B4M9-F1
#
_cell.length_a   1.000
_cell.length_b   1.000
_cell.length_c   1.000
_cell.angle_alpha   90.00
_cell.angle_beta   90.00
_cell.angle_gamma   90.00
#
_symmetry.space_group_name_H-M   'P 1'
#
loop_
_entity.id
_entity.type
_entity.pdbx_description
1 polymer ?
#
loop_
_entity_poly.entity_id
_entity_poly.type
_entity_poly.pdbx_seq_one_letter_code
_entity_poly.pdbx_strand_id
1 'polypeptide(L)'
;MRKVTIDPVTRLEGHGKIEIFLDEEGEVERAYFQVPDLRGFEKFCEGRPAEEMPRITQRICGGCSTAHHMASTRALDDLFKVEPASAAKKIRELMYNAFIAEHHILHFFFLGGPDFIVGPEKPAGERNFMGVITKAGKEVGGKVIEVRKRLRGVIEAIGGKSIHPVCGLPGGMSKPVTEEERKSFIRAAEYLVEFSVFVALELWDNIVLKNKEYLDLITGDVYKHRTYYMGLVDENNKVNFYDGHIRVVDPDGKEFARFKAQEYLDHIREHVEPWTYVRFSYLKNVGWKGFIDGEESGVFRVGPLARLNAADGMATPL
;
A
#
# COMPACT_ATOMS: atom_id res chain seq x y z
N MET A 1 11.01 -20.56 -29.95
CA MET A 1 10.39 -19.86 -28.81
C MET A 1 10.31 -18.37 -29.10
N ARG A 2 9.09 -17.86 -29.29
CA ARG A 2 8.84 -16.43 -29.52
C ARG A 2 8.67 -15.73 -28.17
N LYS A 3 9.23 -14.53 -28.01
CA LYS A 3 9.17 -13.75 -26.76
C LYS A 3 8.43 -12.44 -26.97
N VAL A 4 7.51 -12.11 -26.07
CA VAL A 4 6.87 -10.79 -25.96
C VAL A 4 7.38 -10.13 -24.69
N THR A 5 7.73 -8.84 -24.77
CA THR A 5 8.30 -8.08 -23.65
C THR A 5 7.52 -6.79 -23.44
N ILE A 6 7.10 -6.55 -22.20
CA ILE A 6 6.53 -5.29 -21.73
C ILE A 6 7.56 -4.66 -20.79
N ASP A 7 8.28 -3.66 -21.29
CA ASP A 7 9.34 -2.98 -20.56
C ASP A 7 9.40 -1.49 -20.98
N PRO A 8 9.17 -0.54 -20.07
CA PRO A 8 8.76 -0.74 -18.68
C PRO A 8 7.26 -1.05 -18.56
N VAL A 9 6.87 -1.71 -17.48
CA VAL A 9 5.48 -1.66 -17.02
C VAL A 9 5.19 -0.23 -16.53
N THR A 10 4.13 0.38 -17.05
CA THR A 10 3.81 1.80 -16.80
C THR A 10 2.78 1.97 -15.68
N ARG A 11 2.71 3.19 -15.11
CA ARG A 11 1.78 3.57 -14.02
C ARG A 11 1.93 2.70 -12.75
N LEU A 12 3.15 2.33 -12.42
CA LEU A 12 3.55 1.77 -11.13
C LEU A 12 4.68 2.60 -10.50
N GLU A 13 4.98 2.35 -9.24
CA GLU A 13 6.17 2.91 -8.59
C GLU A 13 7.33 1.90 -8.67
N GLY A 14 8.51 2.38 -9.10
CA GLY A 14 9.68 1.55 -9.36
C GLY A 14 9.78 1.08 -10.82
N HIS A 15 10.60 0.06 -11.05
CA HIS A 15 10.75 -0.58 -12.36
C HIS A 15 10.18 -2.01 -12.31
N GLY A 16 9.35 -2.33 -13.29
CA GLY A 16 8.81 -3.66 -13.50
C GLY A 16 8.88 -4.00 -14.98
N LYS A 17 9.10 -5.28 -15.28
CA LYS A 17 9.19 -5.83 -16.63
C LYS A 17 8.40 -7.13 -16.69
N ILE A 18 7.66 -7.35 -17.77
CA ILE A 18 6.97 -8.62 -18.01
C ILE A 18 7.57 -9.30 -19.24
N GLU A 19 7.99 -10.55 -19.08
CA GLU A 19 8.39 -11.41 -20.19
C GLU A 19 7.38 -12.55 -20.36
N ILE A 20 6.86 -12.70 -21.58
CA ILE A 20 5.90 -13.73 -21.96
C ILE A 20 6.56 -14.59 -23.03
N PHE A 21 6.63 -15.88 -22.79
CA PHE A 21 7.24 -16.88 -23.67
C PHE A 21 6.15 -17.71 -24.30
N LEU A 22 6.20 -17.82 -25.63
CA LEU A 22 5.25 -18.57 -26.43
C LEU A 22 5.87 -19.87 -26.94
N ASP A 23 5.05 -20.91 -26.99
CA ASP A 23 5.39 -22.21 -27.59
C ASP A 23 5.44 -22.14 -29.14
N GLU A 24 5.51 -23.30 -29.80
CA GLU A 24 5.61 -23.37 -31.26
C GLU A 24 4.27 -23.06 -31.95
N GLU A 25 3.16 -23.35 -31.28
CA GLU A 25 1.78 -23.05 -31.68
C GLU A 25 1.42 -21.58 -31.49
N GLY A 26 2.18 -20.86 -30.67
CA GLY A 26 1.98 -19.43 -30.38
C GLY A 26 1.16 -19.17 -29.12
N GLU A 27 0.88 -20.19 -28.32
CA GLU A 27 0.19 -20.10 -27.03
C GLU A 27 1.18 -19.71 -25.91
N VAL A 28 0.66 -19.15 -24.82
CA VAL A 28 1.49 -18.73 -23.68
C VAL A 28 1.95 -19.95 -22.89
N GLU A 29 3.25 -20.25 -22.95
CA GLU A 29 3.86 -21.30 -22.11
C GLU A 29 4.16 -20.76 -20.71
N ARG A 30 4.78 -19.57 -20.62
CA ARG A 30 5.20 -18.96 -19.34
C ARG A 30 5.16 -17.44 -19.37
N ALA A 31 4.86 -16.84 -18.22
CA ALA A 31 4.96 -15.40 -18.02
C ALA A 31 5.67 -15.08 -16.70
N TYR A 32 6.52 -14.05 -16.71
CA TYR A 32 7.32 -13.65 -15.54
C TYR A 32 7.19 -12.16 -15.29
N PHE A 33 6.96 -11.78 -14.04
CA PHE A 33 7.03 -10.40 -13.57
C PHE A 33 8.36 -10.14 -12.88
N GLN A 34 9.23 -9.38 -13.53
CA GLN A 34 10.60 -9.11 -13.09
C GLN A 34 10.71 -7.71 -12.49
N VAL A 35 11.37 -7.62 -11.34
CA VAL A 35 11.81 -6.36 -10.73
C VAL A 35 13.33 -6.31 -10.84
N PRO A 36 13.88 -5.49 -11.76
CA PRO A 36 15.32 -5.50 -12.07
C PRO A 36 16.16 -4.63 -11.10
N ASP A 37 15.54 -3.97 -10.12
CA ASP A 37 16.21 -3.05 -9.23
C ASP A 37 16.55 -3.64 -7.87
N LEU A 38 17.80 -3.47 -7.44
CA LEU A 38 18.26 -3.72 -6.07
C LEU A 38 19.18 -2.59 -5.60
N ARG A 39 18.91 -2.04 -4.42
CA ARG A 39 19.72 -0.95 -3.81
C ARG A 39 20.51 -1.37 -2.57
N GLY A 40 20.22 -2.54 -1.98
CA GLY A 40 21.01 -3.10 -0.88
C GLY A 40 20.92 -2.35 0.46
N PHE A 41 19.78 -1.72 0.78
CA PHE A 41 19.55 -0.98 2.05
C PHE A 41 19.89 -1.79 3.29
N GLU A 42 19.50 -3.07 3.33
CA GLU A 42 19.78 -3.97 4.45
C GLU A 42 21.29 -4.05 4.75
N LYS A 43 22.14 -4.09 3.71
CA LYS A 43 23.59 -4.24 3.85
C LYS A 43 24.31 -2.93 4.15
N PHE A 44 24.01 -1.85 3.43
CA PHE A 44 24.75 -0.59 3.61
C PHE A 44 24.37 0.17 4.89
N CYS A 45 23.26 -0.22 5.54
CA CYS A 45 22.89 0.30 6.85
C CYS A 45 23.72 -0.28 8.00
N GLU A 46 24.42 -1.42 7.79
CA GLU A 46 25.30 -1.99 8.80
C GLU A 46 26.42 -1.01 9.19
N GLY A 47 26.68 -0.88 10.49
CA GLY A 47 27.71 0.02 11.04
C GLY A 47 27.29 1.48 11.15
N ARG A 48 26.09 1.86 10.72
CA ARG A 48 25.57 3.23 10.89
C ARG A 48 24.88 3.42 12.24
N PRO A 49 24.83 4.65 12.78
CA PRO A 49 24.05 4.92 13.98
C PRO A 49 22.55 4.67 13.73
N ALA A 50 21.90 4.00 14.67
CA ALA A 50 20.52 3.53 14.51
C ALA A 50 19.54 4.72 14.36
N GLU A 51 19.81 5.83 15.04
CA GLU A 51 19.04 7.07 14.95
C GLU A 51 19.05 7.72 13.55
N GLU A 52 19.95 7.31 12.66
CA GLU A 52 19.91 7.73 11.26
C GLU A 52 18.89 6.96 10.42
N MET A 53 18.43 5.78 10.88
CA MET A 53 17.57 4.89 10.09
C MET A 53 16.28 5.57 9.60
N PRO A 54 15.53 6.35 10.40
CA PRO A 54 14.33 7.05 9.91
C PRO A 54 14.64 8.07 8.80
N ARG A 55 15.89 8.55 8.70
CA ARG A 55 16.36 9.40 7.60
C ARG A 55 16.82 8.54 6.41
N ILE A 56 17.45 7.41 6.63
CA ILE A 56 17.97 6.57 5.54
C ILE A 56 16.86 5.80 4.85
N THR A 57 16.07 5.02 5.59
CA THR A 57 15.10 4.05 5.04
C THR A 57 13.99 4.70 4.24
N GLN A 58 13.60 5.93 4.56
CA GLN A 58 12.58 6.65 3.79
C GLN A 58 13.03 7.04 2.36
N ARG A 59 14.28 6.77 1.98
CA ARG A 59 14.77 6.86 0.59
C ARG A 59 14.58 5.56 -0.18
N ILE A 60 14.04 4.52 0.45
CA ILE A 60 13.61 3.30 -0.25
C ILE A 60 12.50 3.64 -1.25
N CYS A 61 11.56 4.54 -0.94
CA CYS A 61 10.50 4.87 -1.88
C CYS A 61 10.08 6.33 -1.72
N GLY A 62 9.92 7.03 -2.85
CA GLY A 62 9.39 8.40 -2.84
C GLY A 62 7.89 8.45 -2.49
N GLY A 63 7.14 7.43 -2.91
CA GLY A 63 5.71 7.29 -2.66
C GLY A 63 5.38 6.99 -1.19
N CYS A 64 6.07 6.03 -0.57
CA CYS A 64 5.80 5.58 0.80
C CYS A 64 6.86 5.98 1.83
N SER A 65 7.54 7.11 1.61
CA SER A 65 8.58 7.64 2.52
C SER A 65 8.11 7.78 3.98
N THR A 66 6.88 8.25 4.20
CA THR A 66 6.28 8.34 5.55
C THR A 66 6.16 6.98 6.23
N ALA A 67 5.84 5.92 5.49
CA ALA A 67 5.71 4.59 6.06
C ALA A 67 7.05 4.03 6.55
N HIS A 68 8.10 4.16 5.73
CA HIS A 68 9.46 3.78 6.13
C HIS A 68 9.98 4.61 7.31
N HIS A 69 9.69 5.92 7.32
CA HIS A 69 10.07 6.80 8.42
C HIS A 69 9.40 6.37 9.74
N MET A 70 8.09 6.09 9.73
CA MET A 70 7.36 5.63 10.91
C MET A 70 7.79 4.23 11.35
N ALA A 71 7.95 3.28 10.42
CA ALA A 71 8.43 1.93 10.74
C ALA A 71 9.81 1.96 11.42
N SER A 72 10.74 2.76 10.88
CA SER A 72 12.06 2.91 11.48
C SER A 72 12.01 3.60 12.83
N THR A 73 11.17 4.63 12.97
CA THR A 73 10.99 5.33 14.26
C THR A 73 10.48 4.37 15.33
N ARG A 74 9.50 3.52 15.01
CA ARG A 74 8.98 2.50 15.92
C ARG A 74 10.02 1.44 16.27
N ALA A 75 10.84 1.01 15.31
CA ALA A 75 11.95 0.11 15.58
C ALA A 75 12.97 0.73 16.55
N LEU A 76 13.16 2.06 16.50
CA LEU A 76 14.01 2.74 17.48
C LEU A 76 13.36 2.84 18.86
N ASP A 77 12.05 3.03 18.96
CA ASP A 77 11.36 2.98 20.26
C ASP A 77 11.62 1.62 20.95
N ASP A 78 11.49 0.52 20.20
CA ASP A 78 11.78 -0.84 20.66
C ASP A 78 13.25 -1.06 21.01
N LEU A 79 14.17 -0.49 20.22
CA LEU A 79 15.62 -0.60 20.45
C LEU A 79 16.04 0.12 21.73
N PHE A 80 15.59 1.37 21.90
CA PHE A 80 15.92 2.20 23.06
C PHE A 80 15.05 1.94 24.29
N LYS A 81 14.06 1.04 24.18
CA LYS A 81 13.13 0.68 25.27
C LYS A 81 12.38 1.89 25.82
N VAL A 82 11.95 2.76 24.92
CA VAL A 82 11.22 3.99 25.24
C VAL A 82 9.78 3.89 24.79
N GLU A 83 8.87 4.31 25.66
CA GLU A 83 7.45 4.33 25.37
C GLU A 83 7.02 5.76 25.01
N PRO A 84 6.57 6.03 23.78
CA PRO A 84 6.14 7.37 23.41
C PRO A 84 4.94 7.84 24.22
N ALA A 85 4.95 9.10 24.65
CA ALA A 85 3.80 9.72 25.29
C ALA A 85 2.53 9.62 24.42
N SER A 86 1.34 9.58 25.05
CA SER A 86 0.05 9.44 24.33
C SER A 86 -0.13 10.46 23.20
N ALA A 87 0.29 11.71 23.42
CA ALA A 87 0.24 12.75 22.38
C ALA A 87 1.11 12.40 21.16
N ALA A 88 2.34 11.90 21.38
CA ALA A 88 3.22 11.51 20.30
C ALA A 88 2.65 10.35 19.47
N LYS A 89 2.09 9.33 20.14
CA LYS A 89 1.41 8.21 19.45
C LYS A 89 0.30 8.70 18.53
N LYS A 90 -0.58 9.55 19.04
CA LYS A 90 -1.71 10.11 18.28
C LYS A 90 -1.26 10.96 17.10
N ILE A 91 -0.19 11.75 17.25
CA ILE A 91 0.36 12.56 16.14
C ILE A 91 0.95 11.65 15.06
N ARG A 92 1.70 10.60 15.44
CA ARG A 92 2.25 9.62 14.48
C ARG A 92 1.14 8.89 13.74
N GLU A 93 0.13 8.43 14.46
CA GLU A 93 -1.04 7.75 13.89
C GLU A 93 -1.84 8.67 12.96
N LEU A 94 -2.08 9.92 13.35
CA LEU A 94 -2.73 10.93 12.50
C LEU A 94 -1.97 11.13 11.19
N MET A 95 -0.66 11.35 11.28
CA MET A 95 0.20 11.52 10.11
C MET A 95 0.19 10.29 9.21
N TYR A 96 0.25 9.09 9.80
CA TYR A 96 0.24 7.83 9.05
C TYR A 96 -1.11 7.61 8.34
N ASN A 97 -2.23 7.91 8.99
CA ASN A 97 -3.56 7.82 8.36
C ASN A 97 -3.74 8.84 7.23
N ALA A 98 -3.26 10.08 7.41
CA ALA A 98 -3.26 11.07 6.32
C ALA A 98 -2.42 10.61 5.13
N PHE A 99 -1.27 9.97 5.40
CA PHE A 99 -0.43 9.34 4.37
C PHE A 99 -1.16 8.19 3.65
N ILE A 100 -1.79 7.26 4.37
CA ILE A 100 -2.54 6.15 3.76
C ILE A 100 -3.65 6.67 2.85
N ALA A 101 -4.42 7.66 3.32
CA ALA A 101 -5.47 8.27 2.53
C ALA A 101 -4.93 8.94 1.25
N GLU A 102 -3.86 9.73 1.36
CA GLU A 102 -3.24 10.41 0.21
C GLU A 102 -2.70 9.40 -0.80
N HIS A 103 -2.07 8.33 -0.32
CA HIS A 103 -1.48 7.29 -1.15
C HIS A 103 -2.55 6.46 -1.88
N HIS A 104 -3.68 6.16 -1.23
CA HIS A 104 -4.82 5.51 -1.89
C HIS A 104 -5.43 6.39 -2.98
N ILE A 105 -5.58 7.69 -2.73
CA ILE A 105 -6.09 8.64 -3.75
C ILE A 105 -5.12 8.76 -4.93
N LEU A 106 -3.81 8.83 -4.65
CA LEU A 106 -2.77 8.80 -5.67
C LEU A 106 -2.90 7.54 -6.54
N HIS A 107 -2.91 6.36 -5.91
CA HIS A 107 -2.98 5.11 -6.65
C HIS A 107 -4.28 5.01 -7.46
N PHE A 108 -5.42 5.30 -6.85
CA PHE A 108 -6.72 5.20 -7.51
C PHE A 108 -6.82 6.13 -8.71
N PHE A 109 -6.54 7.43 -8.58
CA PHE A 109 -6.80 8.37 -9.69
C PHE A 109 -5.65 8.50 -10.68
N PHE A 110 -4.39 8.30 -10.26
CA PHE A 110 -3.23 8.55 -11.13
C PHE A 110 -2.62 7.26 -11.69
N LEU A 111 -2.77 6.13 -11.00
CA LEU A 111 -2.11 4.88 -11.36
C LEU A 111 -3.10 3.84 -11.91
N GLY A 112 -3.82 3.14 -11.03
CA GLY A 112 -4.68 2.01 -11.42
C GLY A 112 -6.04 2.40 -12.00
N GLY A 113 -6.69 3.44 -11.49
CA GLY A 113 -8.03 3.83 -11.94
C GLY A 113 -8.13 4.31 -13.39
N PRO A 114 -7.12 4.92 -14.04
CA PRO A 114 -7.19 5.21 -15.47
C PRO A 114 -7.59 4.01 -16.35
N ASP A 115 -7.21 2.77 -16.01
CA ASP A 115 -7.62 1.59 -16.79
C ASP A 115 -9.13 1.34 -16.73
N PHE A 116 -9.76 1.64 -15.60
CA PHE A 116 -11.20 1.45 -15.41
C PHE A 116 -12.01 2.68 -15.82
N ILE A 117 -11.57 3.87 -15.39
CA ILE A 117 -12.29 5.13 -15.60
C ILE A 117 -12.27 5.50 -17.08
N VAL A 118 -11.09 5.50 -17.71
CA VAL A 118 -10.93 5.86 -19.13
C VAL A 118 -11.30 4.67 -20.02
N GLY A 119 -10.85 3.47 -19.62
CA GLY A 119 -11.15 2.19 -20.24
C GLY A 119 -9.92 1.51 -20.84
N PRO A 120 -9.83 0.17 -20.78
CA PRO A 120 -8.60 -0.57 -21.10
C PRO A 120 -8.26 -0.54 -22.59
N GLU A 121 -9.26 -0.41 -23.46
CA GLU A 121 -9.10 -0.38 -24.92
C GLU A 121 -8.72 1.01 -25.47
N LYS A 122 -8.71 2.04 -24.61
CA LYS A 122 -8.37 3.40 -25.06
C LYS A 122 -6.88 3.53 -25.42
N PRO A 123 -6.54 4.43 -26.36
CA PRO A 123 -5.15 4.68 -26.72
C PRO A 123 -4.28 4.98 -25.49
N ALA A 124 -3.03 4.51 -25.50
CA ALA A 124 -2.12 4.69 -24.36
C ALA A 124 -1.93 6.17 -23.96
N GLY A 125 -1.97 7.09 -24.93
CA GLY A 125 -1.89 8.54 -24.70
C GLY A 125 -3.08 9.13 -23.93
N GLU A 126 -4.19 8.42 -23.83
CA GLU A 126 -5.39 8.81 -23.07
C GLU A 126 -5.50 8.10 -21.72
N ARG A 127 -4.94 6.89 -21.57
CA ARG A 127 -5.03 6.08 -20.34
C ARG A 127 -4.09 6.56 -19.23
N ASN A 128 -4.32 7.80 -18.78
CA ASN A 128 -3.59 8.46 -17.72
C ASN A 128 -4.50 9.45 -16.98
N PHE A 129 -3.95 10.19 -16.01
CA PHE A 129 -4.71 11.14 -15.21
C PHE A 129 -5.40 12.23 -16.04
N MET A 130 -4.82 12.67 -17.17
CA MET A 130 -5.50 13.65 -18.04
C MET A 130 -6.74 13.05 -18.70
N GLY A 131 -6.71 11.77 -19.07
CA GLY A 131 -7.90 11.06 -19.53
C GLY A 131 -8.95 10.90 -18.44
N VAL A 132 -8.53 10.66 -17.19
CA VAL A 132 -9.46 10.65 -16.03
C VAL A 132 -10.17 11.99 -15.90
N ILE A 133 -9.46 13.12 -16.03
CA ILE A 133 -10.09 14.46 -16.01
C ILE A 133 -11.05 14.63 -17.18
N THR A 134 -10.66 14.21 -18.40
CA THR A 134 -11.53 14.30 -19.58
C THR A 134 -12.82 13.51 -19.41
N LYS A 135 -12.74 12.33 -18.78
CA LYS A 135 -13.87 11.43 -18.58
C LYS A 135 -14.76 11.82 -17.39
N ALA A 136 -14.15 12.14 -16.24
CA ALA A 136 -14.85 12.43 -14.99
C ALA A 136 -15.19 13.92 -14.82
N GLY A 137 -14.61 14.79 -15.65
CA GLY A 137 -14.82 16.24 -15.61
C GLY A 137 -13.74 17.00 -14.84
N LYS A 138 -13.55 18.28 -15.23
CA LYS A 138 -12.57 19.19 -14.61
C LYS A 138 -12.84 19.42 -13.12
N GLU A 139 -14.09 19.44 -12.70
CA GLU A 139 -14.46 19.60 -11.29
C GLU A 139 -13.93 18.43 -10.44
N VAL A 140 -14.18 17.19 -10.85
CA VAL A 140 -13.66 15.99 -10.18
C VAL A 140 -12.13 16.02 -10.15
N GLY A 141 -11.50 16.33 -11.29
CA GLY A 141 -10.05 16.50 -11.36
C GLY A 141 -9.50 17.54 -10.37
N GLY A 142 -10.18 18.68 -10.23
CA GLY A 142 -9.86 19.71 -9.25
C GLY A 142 -9.96 19.22 -7.82
N LYS A 143 -11.05 18.52 -7.47
CA LYS A 143 -11.27 17.93 -6.14
C LYS A 143 -10.21 16.88 -5.79
N VAL A 144 -9.79 16.03 -6.76
CA VAL A 144 -8.69 15.06 -6.59
C VAL A 144 -7.36 15.74 -6.24
N ILE A 145 -7.03 16.83 -6.94
CA ILE A 145 -5.79 17.58 -6.67
C ILE A 145 -5.89 18.28 -5.30
N GLU A 146 -7.06 18.84 -4.98
CA GLU A 146 -7.30 19.56 -3.73
C GLU A 146 -7.19 18.65 -2.50
N VAL A 147 -7.85 17.48 -2.50
CA VAL A 147 -7.78 16.54 -1.35
C VAL A 147 -6.33 16.11 -1.12
N ARG A 148 -5.57 15.81 -2.17
CA ARG A 148 -4.15 15.45 -2.06
C ARG A 148 -3.31 16.60 -1.51
N LYS A 149 -3.56 17.84 -1.97
CA LYS A 149 -2.88 19.03 -1.46
C LYS A 149 -3.14 19.21 0.04
N ARG A 150 -4.39 19.07 0.48
CA ARG A 150 -4.78 19.19 1.89
C ARG A 150 -4.11 18.13 2.75
N LEU A 151 -4.13 16.85 2.33
CA LEU A 151 -3.47 15.76 3.06
C LEU A 151 -1.95 15.90 3.10
N ARG A 152 -1.31 16.31 1.99
CA ARG A 152 0.12 16.63 1.99
C ARG A 152 0.47 17.80 2.91
N GLY A 153 -0.43 18.77 3.04
CA GLY A 153 -0.31 19.85 4.02
C GLY A 153 -0.32 19.34 5.47
N VAL A 154 -1.15 18.34 5.79
CA VAL A 154 -1.12 17.67 7.11
C VAL A 154 0.22 16.97 7.34
N ILE A 155 0.66 16.18 6.37
CA ILE A 155 1.92 15.42 6.45
C ILE A 155 3.11 16.38 6.58
N GLU A 156 3.13 17.48 5.83
CA GLU A 156 4.18 18.49 5.88
C GLU A 156 4.17 19.26 7.19
N ALA A 157 2.99 19.67 7.66
CA ALA A 157 2.87 20.33 8.95
C ALA A 157 3.40 19.45 10.07
N ILE A 158 3.10 18.16 10.12
CA ILE A 158 3.64 17.27 11.18
C ILE A 158 5.10 16.89 10.91
N GLY A 159 5.40 16.51 9.67
CA GLY A 159 6.66 15.88 9.25
C GLY A 159 7.79 16.84 8.93
N GLY A 160 7.50 18.14 8.82
CA GLY A 160 8.40 19.18 8.30
C GLY A 160 8.56 19.16 6.77
N LYS A 161 8.20 18.05 6.12
CA LYS A 161 8.22 17.85 4.66
C LYS A 161 7.09 16.91 4.26
N SER A 162 6.46 17.16 3.12
CA SER A 162 5.43 16.26 2.57
C SER A 162 6.00 14.94 2.04
N ILE A 163 7.27 14.93 1.65
CA ILE A 163 8.04 13.74 1.26
C ILE A 163 9.33 13.72 2.08
N HIS A 164 9.70 12.54 2.54
CA HIS A 164 10.85 12.31 3.41
C HIS A 164 10.80 13.08 4.74
N PRO A 165 9.77 12.87 5.59
CA PRO A 165 9.62 13.55 6.88
C PRO A 165 10.79 13.36 7.84
N VAL A 166 10.90 14.23 8.84
CA VAL A 166 12.01 14.26 9.81
C VAL A 166 11.53 14.38 11.27
N CYS A 167 10.28 13.99 11.52
CA CYS A 167 9.60 14.25 12.79
C CYS A 167 9.70 13.11 13.82
N GLY A 168 9.92 11.89 13.37
CA GLY A 168 10.01 10.70 14.22
C GLY A 168 11.35 10.64 14.95
N LEU A 169 11.29 10.64 16.27
CA LEU A 169 12.43 10.46 17.17
C LEU A 169 12.15 9.28 18.12
N PRO A 170 13.18 8.57 18.62
CA PRO A 170 12.98 7.58 19.68
C PRO A 170 12.24 8.20 20.87
N GLY A 171 11.13 7.60 21.25
CA GLY A 171 10.28 8.04 22.37
C GLY A 171 9.31 9.17 22.04
N GLY A 172 9.26 9.69 20.79
CA GLY A 172 8.27 10.71 20.48
C GLY A 172 8.35 11.38 19.11
N MET A 173 8.03 12.68 19.11
CA MET A 173 7.95 13.55 17.94
C MET A 173 8.82 14.78 18.16
N SER A 174 9.40 15.31 17.08
CA SER A 174 10.28 16.49 17.15
C SER A 174 9.58 17.80 17.50
N LYS A 175 8.26 17.88 17.28
CA LYS A 175 7.44 19.04 17.64
C LYS A 175 6.01 18.66 18.02
N PRO A 176 5.32 19.48 18.83
CA PRO A 176 3.89 19.33 19.09
C PRO A 176 3.05 19.80 17.89
N VAL A 177 1.75 19.49 17.93
CA VAL A 177 0.73 20.06 17.04
C VAL A 177 0.07 21.25 17.75
N THR A 178 0.05 22.40 17.09
CA THR A 178 -0.61 23.62 17.58
C THR A 178 -2.12 23.55 17.41
N GLU A 179 -2.86 24.40 18.14
CA GLU A 179 -4.32 24.49 18.01
C GLU A 179 -4.75 24.90 16.59
N GLU A 180 -4.00 25.77 15.93
CA GLU A 180 -4.28 26.21 14.56
C GLU A 180 -4.07 25.08 13.55
N GLU A 181 -2.94 24.35 13.67
CA GLU A 181 -2.70 23.14 12.88
C GLU A 181 -3.81 22.11 13.11
N ARG A 182 -4.21 21.85 14.36
CA ARG A 182 -5.31 20.92 14.69
C ARG A 182 -6.59 21.28 13.96
N LYS A 183 -7.02 22.56 14.01
CA LYS A 183 -8.22 23.03 13.29
C LYS A 183 -8.07 22.86 11.78
N SER A 184 -6.88 23.08 11.23
CA SER A 184 -6.61 22.85 9.81
C SER A 184 -6.71 21.38 9.42
N PHE A 185 -6.20 20.48 10.27
CA PHE A 185 -6.23 19.04 10.04
C PHE A 185 -7.66 18.49 10.07
N ILE A 186 -8.51 19.01 10.97
CA ILE A 186 -9.94 18.66 11.01
C ILE A 186 -10.60 19.03 9.67
N ARG A 187 -10.41 20.26 9.17
CA ARG A 187 -10.97 20.68 7.87
C ARG A 187 -10.44 19.84 6.69
N ALA A 188 -9.20 19.37 6.76
CA ALA A 188 -8.64 18.48 5.75
C ALA A 188 -9.28 17.09 5.81
N ALA A 189 -9.54 16.57 7.01
CA ALA A 189 -10.20 15.29 7.23
C ALA A 189 -11.68 15.33 6.82
N GLU A 190 -12.42 16.39 7.17
CA GLU A 190 -13.81 16.59 6.74
C GLU A 190 -13.92 16.60 5.21
N TYR A 191 -13.06 17.37 4.54
CA TYR A 191 -13.01 17.40 3.07
C TYR A 191 -12.64 16.05 2.47
N LEU A 192 -11.70 15.30 3.09
CA LEU A 192 -11.36 13.95 2.66
C LEU A 192 -12.57 13.03 2.73
N VAL A 193 -13.30 13.02 3.84
CA VAL A 193 -14.48 12.14 4.00
C VAL A 193 -15.55 12.48 2.96
N GLU A 194 -15.87 13.77 2.79
CA GLU A 194 -16.83 14.23 1.78
C GLU A 194 -16.40 13.81 0.37
N PHE A 195 -15.13 14.04 0.02
CA PHE A 195 -14.57 13.63 -1.27
C PHE A 195 -14.62 12.10 -1.46
N SER A 196 -14.23 11.34 -0.45
CA SER A 196 -14.22 9.87 -0.54
C SER A 196 -15.61 9.31 -0.76
N VAL A 197 -16.61 9.77 -0.02
CA VAL A 197 -17.99 9.28 -0.09
C VAL A 197 -18.68 9.74 -1.37
N PHE A 198 -18.72 11.05 -1.62
CA PHE A 198 -19.58 11.64 -2.65
C PHE A 198 -18.89 11.83 -4.01
N VAL A 199 -17.58 11.58 -4.10
CA VAL A 199 -16.85 11.72 -5.37
C VAL A 199 -16.18 10.40 -5.74
N ALA A 200 -15.30 9.89 -4.89
CA ALA A 200 -14.50 8.71 -5.26
C ALA A 200 -15.35 7.43 -5.35
N LEU A 201 -16.19 7.16 -4.33
CA LEU A 201 -17.05 5.98 -4.33
C LEU A 201 -18.19 6.09 -5.34
N GLU A 202 -18.81 7.27 -5.49
CA GLU A 202 -19.83 7.47 -6.53
C GLU A 202 -19.26 7.30 -7.95
N LEU A 203 -18.05 7.79 -8.21
CA LEU A 203 -17.39 7.58 -9.50
C LEU A 203 -17.13 6.10 -9.75
N TRP A 204 -16.64 5.37 -8.74
CA TRP A 204 -16.40 3.94 -8.82
C TRP A 204 -17.70 3.15 -9.06
N ASP A 205 -18.75 3.46 -8.32
CA ASP A 205 -20.07 2.83 -8.50
C ASP A 205 -20.59 3.06 -9.93
N ASN A 206 -20.58 4.31 -10.38
CA ASN A 206 -21.16 4.69 -11.66
C ASN A 206 -20.37 4.18 -12.87
N ILE A 207 -19.04 4.16 -12.81
CA ILE A 207 -18.21 3.77 -13.96
C ILE A 207 -17.84 2.30 -13.92
N VAL A 208 -17.61 1.74 -12.72
CA VAL A 208 -17.07 0.39 -12.56
C VAL A 208 -18.14 -0.60 -12.17
N LEU A 209 -18.83 -0.41 -11.04
CA LEU A 209 -19.76 -1.42 -10.54
C LEU A 209 -21.03 -1.55 -11.40
N LYS A 210 -21.52 -0.45 -11.98
CA LYS A 210 -22.67 -0.47 -12.90
C LYS A 210 -22.31 -0.97 -14.31
N ASN A 211 -21.03 -1.06 -14.65
CA ASN A 211 -20.60 -1.64 -15.92
C ASN A 211 -20.46 -3.16 -15.75
N LYS A 212 -21.36 -3.92 -16.38
CA LYS A 212 -21.37 -5.37 -16.30
C LYS A 212 -20.06 -6.02 -16.75
N GLU A 213 -19.43 -5.52 -17.82
CA GLU A 213 -18.17 -6.08 -18.31
C GLU A 213 -17.05 -5.94 -17.28
N TYR A 214 -16.98 -4.78 -16.60
CA TYR A 214 -16.02 -4.57 -15.53
C TYR A 214 -16.37 -5.38 -14.28
N LEU A 215 -17.64 -5.48 -13.91
CA LEU A 215 -18.08 -6.28 -12.79
C LEU A 215 -17.74 -7.76 -12.99
N ASP A 216 -18.05 -8.30 -14.18
CA ASP A 216 -17.73 -9.67 -14.56
C ASP A 216 -16.21 -9.89 -14.58
N LEU A 217 -15.43 -8.91 -15.03
CA LEU A 217 -13.97 -8.97 -15.02
C LEU A 217 -13.40 -9.01 -13.59
N ILE A 218 -13.83 -8.11 -12.69
CA ILE A 218 -13.27 -8.01 -11.32
C ILE A 218 -13.77 -9.12 -10.39
N THR A 219 -14.92 -9.71 -10.68
CA THR A 219 -15.49 -10.83 -9.91
C THR A 219 -15.18 -12.20 -10.53
N GLY A 220 -14.73 -12.23 -11.78
CA GLY A 220 -14.34 -13.44 -12.49
C GLY A 220 -12.99 -14.01 -12.05
N ASP A 221 -12.60 -15.09 -12.72
CA ASP A 221 -11.42 -15.85 -12.33
C ASP A 221 -10.08 -15.14 -12.62
N VAL A 222 -10.07 -14.15 -13.53
CA VAL A 222 -8.85 -13.43 -13.95
C VAL A 222 -8.12 -12.77 -12.76
N TYR A 223 -8.85 -12.26 -11.78
CA TYR A 223 -8.28 -11.62 -10.58
C TYR A 223 -8.42 -12.46 -9.30
N LYS A 224 -8.82 -13.72 -9.44
CA LYS A 224 -9.11 -14.61 -8.32
C LYS A 224 -7.87 -15.44 -7.97
N HIS A 225 -7.44 -15.31 -6.73
CA HIS A 225 -6.42 -16.16 -6.12
C HIS A 225 -6.82 -16.47 -4.68
N ARG A 226 -6.91 -17.74 -4.33
CA ARG A 226 -7.26 -18.22 -2.99
C ARG A 226 -6.02 -18.36 -2.12
N THR A 227 -5.49 -17.25 -1.65
CA THR A 227 -4.28 -17.20 -0.80
C THR A 227 -4.63 -16.90 0.65
N TYR A 228 -3.67 -17.02 1.56
CA TYR A 228 -3.80 -16.42 2.89
C TYR A 228 -3.86 -14.89 2.79
N TYR A 229 -4.52 -14.23 3.73
CA TYR A 229 -4.61 -12.76 3.78
C TYR A 229 -4.10 -12.23 5.10
N MET A 230 -3.20 -11.25 5.04
CA MET A 230 -2.56 -10.67 6.21
C MET A 230 -2.82 -9.17 6.31
N GLY A 231 -3.23 -8.73 7.50
CA GLY A 231 -3.53 -7.34 7.82
C GLY A 231 -3.19 -6.99 9.26
N LEU A 232 -3.06 -5.69 9.54
CA LEU A 232 -2.94 -5.19 10.90
C LEU A 232 -4.35 -4.90 11.46
N VAL A 233 -4.62 -5.39 12.67
CA VAL A 233 -5.90 -5.21 13.35
C VAL A 233 -5.73 -4.65 14.75
N ASP A 234 -6.72 -3.90 15.22
CA ASP A 234 -6.79 -3.41 16.60
C ASP A 234 -7.18 -4.53 17.59
N GLU A 235 -7.45 -4.16 18.84
CA GLU A 235 -7.87 -5.09 19.90
C GLU A 235 -9.21 -5.77 19.59
N ASN A 236 -10.08 -5.11 18.82
CA ASN A 236 -11.42 -5.57 18.43
C ASN A 236 -11.43 -6.21 17.03
N ASN A 237 -10.27 -6.63 16.51
CA ASN A 237 -10.10 -7.18 15.17
C ASN A 237 -10.52 -6.24 14.03
N LYS A 238 -10.62 -4.93 14.26
CA LYS A 238 -10.96 -3.97 13.22
C LYS A 238 -9.72 -3.50 12.48
N VAL A 239 -9.90 -3.06 11.24
CA VAL A 239 -8.80 -2.56 10.39
C VAL A 239 -8.02 -1.48 11.13
N ASN A 240 -6.70 -1.68 11.23
CA ASN A 240 -5.77 -0.67 11.72
C ASN A 240 -4.61 -0.50 10.71
N PHE A 241 -4.02 0.69 10.68
CA PHE A 241 -2.90 1.02 9.81
C PHE A 241 -1.60 1.26 10.56
N TYR A 242 -1.67 1.68 11.83
CA TYR A 242 -0.53 2.20 12.57
C TYR A 242 -0.04 1.25 13.67
N ASP A 243 -0.92 0.76 14.53
CA ASP A 243 -0.55 -0.12 15.66
C ASP A 243 -1.57 -1.23 15.89
N GLY A 244 -1.14 -2.36 16.46
CA GLY A 244 -2.02 -3.50 16.69
C GLY A 244 -1.33 -4.86 16.63
N HIS A 245 -2.08 -5.87 16.22
CA HIS A 245 -1.59 -7.21 15.94
C HIS A 245 -1.66 -7.49 14.45
N ILE A 246 -0.68 -8.23 13.93
CA ILE A 246 -0.75 -8.79 12.59
C ILE A 246 -1.68 -10.01 12.68
N ARG A 247 -2.78 -9.99 11.95
CA ARG A 247 -3.73 -11.10 11.82
C ARG A 247 -3.63 -11.69 10.42
N VAL A 248 -3.60 -13.01 10.35
CA VAL A 248 -3.58 -13.79 9.12
C VAL A 248 -4.80 -14.69 9.11
N VAL A 249 -5.57 -14.63 8.03
CA VAL A 249 -6.67 -15.57 7.77
C VAL A 249 -6.30 -16.49 6.61
N ASP A 250 -6.84 -17.70 6.65
CA ASP A 250 -6.72 -18.68 5.57
C ASP A 250 -7.56 -18.28 4.34
N PRO A 251 -7.47 -19.01 3.21
CA PRO A 251 -8.24 -18.71 2.00
C PRO A 251 -9.77 -18.70 2.19
N ASP A 252 -10.29 -19.30 3.26
CA ASP A 252 -11.72 -19.34 3.60
C ASP A 252 -12.11 -18.31 4.68
N GLY A 253 -11.15 -17.48 5.11
CA GLY A 253 -11.36 -16.38 6.04
C GLY A 253 -11.31 -16.77 7.52
N LYS A 254 -10.93 -18.00 7.85
CA LYS A 254 -10.73 -18.40 9.26
C LYS A 254 -9.37 -17.93 9.75
N GLU A 255 -9.32 -17.48 11.00
CA GLU A 255 -8.06 -17.05 11.61
C GLU A 255 -7.03 -18.20 11.65
N PHE A 256 -5.89 -17.95 11.02
CA PHE A 256 -4.75 -18.86 10.96
C PHE A 256 -3.67 -18.49 11.98
N ALA A 257 -3.37 -17.19 12.11
CA ALA A 257 -2.38 -16.69 13.07
C ALA A 257 -2.67 -15.25 13.50
N ARG A 258 -2.27 -14.91 14.72
CA ARG A 258 -2.27 -13.54 15.24
C ARG A 258 -1.04 -13.32 16.10
N PHE A 259 -0.24 -12.31 15.78
CA PHE A 259 1.07 -12.09 16.40
C PHE A 259 1.48 -10.62 16.41
N LYS A 260 2.45 -10.28 17.27
CA LYS A 260 3.06 -8.95 17.30
C LYS A 260 4.15 -8.84 16.23
N ALA A 261 4.40 -7.62 15.73
CA ALA A 261 5.39 -7.40 14.67
C ALA A 261 6.80 -7.93 15.04
N GLN A 262 7.15 -7.93 16.33
CA GLN A 262 8.41 -8.45 16.85
C GLN A 262 8.58 -9.96 16.63
N GLU A 263 7.49 -10.70 16.45
CA GLU A 263 7.45 -12.16 16.28
C GLU A 263 7.45 -12.56 14.80
N TYR A 264 7.54 -11.60 13.86
CA TYR A 264 7.32 -11.89 12.43
C TYR A 264 8.25 -12.97 11.85
N LEU A 265 9.46 -13.14 12.39
CA LEU A 265 10.41 -14.18 11.94
C LEU A 265 9.99 -15.60 12.33
N ASP A 266 9.02 -15.76 13.23
CA ASP A 266 8.41 -17.05 13.54
C ASP A 266 7.30 -17.42 12.57
N HIS A 267 6.77 -16.43 11.83
CA HIS A 267 5.63 -16.61 10.93
C HIS A 267 5.97 -16.45 9.45
N ILE A 268 6.97 -15.64 9.10
CA ILE A 268 7.27 -15.24 7.72
C ILE A 268 8.67 -15.71 7.32
N ARG A 269 8.78 -16.20 6.08
CA ARG A 269 10.03 -16.50 5.38
C ARG A 269 10.00 -15.91 3.99
N GLU A 270 11.17 -15.77 3.39
CA GLU A 270 11.36 -15.25 2.05
C GLU A 270 12.04 -16.30 1.16
N HIS A 271 11.53 -16.45 -0.06
CA HIS A 271 12.08 -17.30 -1.11
C HIS A 271 12.66 -16.43 -2.22
N VAL A 272 13.74 -16.89 -2.86
CA VAL A 272 14.43 -16.16 -3.93
C VAL A 272 14.33 -16.96 -5.21
N GLU A 273 14.02 -16.27 -6.30
CA GLU A 273 14.04 -16.80 -7.65
C GLU A 273 15.18 -16.17 -8.45
N PRO A 274 15.82 -16.89 -9.39
CA PRO A 274 17.00 -16.40 -10.10
C PRO A 274 16.69 -15.32 -11.15
N TRP A 275 15.41 -15.06 -11.45
CA TRP A 275 14.97 -14.22 -12.56
C TRP A 275 14.42 -12.86 -12.13
N THR A 276 14.44 -12.51 -10.84
CA THR A 276 13.96 -11.23 -10.30
C THR A 276 14.64 -10.90 -8.97
N TYR A 277 14.82 -9.61 -8.65
CA TYR A 277 15.37 -9.22 -7.34
C TYR A 277 14.34 -9.17 -6.22
N VAL A 278 13.04 -9.10 -6.54
CA VAL A 278 12.01 -9.17 -5.50
C VAL A 278 11.96 -10.58 -4.92
N ARG A 279 11.93 -10.67 -3.59
CA ARG A 279 11.75 -11.93 -2.88
C ARG A 279 10.27 -12.28 -2.76
N PHE A 280 9.96 -13.55 -2.64
CA PHE A 280 8.60 -14.04 -2.44
C PHE A 280 8.40 -14.43 -0.98
N SER A 281 7.62 -13.63 -0.26
CA SER A 281 7.29 -13.93 1.13
C SER A 281 6.23 -15.02 1.23
N TYR A 282 6.37 -15.91 2.20
CA TYR A 282 5.41 -16.98 2.49
C TYR A 282 5.31 -17.26 4.00
N LEU A 283 4.21 -17.89 4.41
CA LEU A 283 3.98 -18.33 5.78
C LEU A 283 4.88 -19.54 6.09
N LYS A 284 5.80 -19.35 7.03
CA LYS A 284 6.80 -20.35 7.45
C LYS A 284 6.16 -21.68 7.86
N ASN A 285 5.06 -21.62 8.60
CA ASN A 285 4.39 -22.80 9.17
C ASN A 285 3.59 -23.60 8.12
N VAL A 286 3.33 -23.03 6.95
CA VAL A 286 2.68 -23.71 5.81
C VAL A 286 3.74 -24.17 4.80
N GLY A 287 4.73 -23.32 4.53
CA GLY A 287 5.85 -23.60 3.64
C GLY A 287 5.67 -23.05 2.22
N TRP A 288 6.76 -23.07 1.45
CA TRP A 288 6.78 -22.66 0.05
C TRP A 288 6.41 -23.81 -0.86
N LYS A 289 5.41 -23.61 -1.72
CA LYS A 289 4.94 -24.60 -2.73
C LYS A 289 5.02 -24.08 -4.16
N GLY A 290 5.81 -23.02 -4.38
CA GLY A 290 5.82 -22.31 -5.65
C GLY A 290 4.64 -21.33 -5.79
N PHE A 291 4.32 -20.96 -7.01
CA PHE A 291 3.29 -19.98 -7.36
C PHE A 291 1.89 -20.61 -7.47
N ILE A 292 1.54 -21.48 -6.52
CA ILE A 292 0.20 -22.08 -6.42
C ILE A 292 -0.57 -21.41 -5.27
N ASP A 293 -1.87 -21.23 -5.45
CA ASP A 293 -2.77 -20.80 -4.38
C ASP A 293 -3.38 -22.02 -3.66
N GLY A 294 -4.20 -21.77 -2.65
CA GLY A 294 -4.82 -22.79 -1.80
C GLY A 294 -4.21 -22.89 -0.40
N GLU A 295 -4.85 -23.70 0.45
CA GLU A 295 -4.50 -23.84 1.87
C GLU A 295 -3.14 -24.51 2.10
N GLU A 296 -2.71 -25.39 1.20
CA GLU A 296 -1.41 -26.06 1.32
C GLU A 296 -0.23 -25.16 0.93
N SER A 297 -0.51 -23.96 0.40
CA SER A 297 0.49 -22.99 -0.05
C SER A 297 0.62 -21.85 0.95
N GLY A 298 1.83 -21.60 1.44
CA GLY A 298 2.11 -20.48 2.33
C GLY A 298 2.07 -19.11 1.66
N VAL A 299 1.73 -19.02 0.37
CA VAL A 299 1.60 -17.74 -0.33
C VAL A 299 0.47 -16.93 0.31
N PHE A 300 0.76 -15.67 0.62
CA PHE A 300 -0.20 -14.75 1.23
C PHE A 300 -0.23 -13.42 0.50
N ARG A 301 -1.32 -12.68 0.69
CA ARG A 301 -1.49 -11.31 0.20
C ARG A 301 -1.51 -10.31 1.34
N VAL A 302 -1.02 -9.12 1.05
CA VAL A 302 -1.15 -7.90 1.85
C VAL A 302 -1.76 -6.80 1.00
N GLY A 303 -2.07 -5.64 1.60
CA GLY A 303 -2.68 -4.51 0.90
C GLY A 303 -4.17 -4.34 1.23
N PRO A 304 -4.93 -3.56 0.44
CA PRO A 304 -6.28 -3.14 0.82
C PRO A 304 -7.24 -4.31 1.09
N LEU A 305 -7.46 -5.19 0.11
CA LEU A 305 -8.39 -6.31 0.25
C LEU A 305 -7.95 -7.31 1.34
N ALA A 306 -6.65 -7.59 1.43
CA ALA A 306 -6.14 -8.50 2.46
C ALA A 306 -6.39 -7.98 3.88
N ARG A 307 -6.28 -6.66 4.11
CA ARG A 307 -6.63 -6.04 5.40
C ARG A 307 -8.12 -6.15 5.70
N LEU A 308 -8.98 -6.00 4.69
CA LEU A 308 -10.43 -6.17 4.85
C LEU A 308 -10.77 -7.62 5.19
N ASN A 309 -10.19 -8.59 4.47
CA ASN A 309 -10.41 -10.02 4.72
C ASN A 309 -9.89 -10.46 6.09
N ALA A 310 -8.74 -9.92 6.52
CA ALA A 310 -8.13 -10.24 7.80
C ALA A 310 -8.77 -9.52 8.99
N ALA A 311 -9.74 -8.62 8.78
CA ALA A 311 -10.40 -7.87 9.85
C ALA A 311 -11.88 -8.26 9.96
N ASP A 312 -12.45 -8.09 11.14
CA ASP A 312 -13.88 -8.35 11.39
C ASP A 312 -14.75 -7.10 11.06
N GLY A 313 -14.12 -5.98 10.68
CA GLY A 313 -14.79 -4.76 10.24
C GLY A 313 -13.91 -3.51 10.24
N MET A 314 -14.52 -2.37 9.92
CA MET A 314 -13.85 -1.06 9.94
C MET A 314 -13.87 -0.43 11.33
N ALA A 315 -12.79 0.25 11.71
CA ALA A 315 -12.67 0.99 12.98
C ALA A 315 -13.54 2.27 13.02
N THR A 316 -13.93 2.78 11.85
CA THR A 316 -14.72 4.01 11.69
C THR A 316 -16.11 3.70 11.14
N PRO A 317 -17.15 4.46 11.53
CA PRO A 317 -18.43 4.43 10.84
C PRO A 317 -18.32 5.05 9.43
N LEU A 318 -19.31 4.76 8.59
CA LEU A 318 -19.61 5.53 7.36
C LEU A 318 -20.57 6.67 7.68
#